data_AF-A0A2N1C9R7-F1
#
_entry.id   AF-A0A2N1C9R7-F1
#
_cell.length_a   1.000
_cell.length_b   1.000
_cell.length_c   1.000
_cell.angle_alpha   90.00
_cell.angle_beta   90.00
_cell.angle_gamma   90.00
#
_symmetry.space_group_name_H-M   'P 1'
#
loop_
_entity.id
_entity.type
_entity.pdbx_description
1 polymer ?
#
loop_
_entity_poly.entity_id
_entity_poly.type
_entity_poly.pdbx_seq_one_letter_code
_entity_poly.pdbx_strand_id
1 'polypeptide(L)'
;MKIDEKIKAELENEANEIDKLMLNDQGLIAMAKASFKGGMGRWMIIINIVIIIVSAVMLWTGYQFFTADNIEGYTFWGVSLLLSAYAQIAMKQWVWMEMNRSSLMREIKRVELAVERLSAGI
;
A
#
# COMPACT_ATOMS: atom_id res chain seq x y z
N MET A 1 -36.32 30.81 14.69
CA MET A 1 -34.85 30.71 14.86
C MET A 1 -34.45 29.35 15.45
N LYS A 2 -34.65 28.22 14.75
CA LYS A 2 -34.20 26.90 15.24
C LYS A 2 -33.67 25.97 14.16
N ILE A 3 -33.89 26.29 12.89
CA ILE A 3 -33.49 25.46 11.76
C ILE A 3 -32.08 25.85 11.31
N ASP A 4 -31.79 27.14 11.12
CA ASP A 4 -30.43 27.62 10.80
C ASP A 4 -29.37 27.20 11.81
N GLU A 5 -29.66 27.30 13.12
CA GLU A 5 -28.73 26.84 14.16
C GLU A 5 -28.52 25.33 14.11
N LYS A 6 -29.56 24.55 13.79
CA LYS A 6 -29.44 23.11 13.60
C LYS A 6 -28.61 22.77 12.38
N ILE A 7 -28.92 23.38 11.22
CA ILE A 7 -28.18 23.18 9.98
C ILE A 7 -26.71 23.55 10.18
N LYS A 8 -26.43 24.67 10.85
CA LYS A 8 -25.06 25.11 11.13
C LYS A 8 -24.33 24.16 12.09
N ALA A 9 -25.01 23.68 13.13
CA ALA A 9 -24.45 22.70 14.05
C ALA A 9 -24.18 21.34 13.37
N GLU A 10 -25.06 20.91 12.46
CA GLU A 10 -24.93 19.65 11.72
C GLU A 10 -23.82 19.74 10.66
N LEU A 11 -23.71 20.88 9.97
CA LEU A 11 -22.60 21.19 9.07
C LEU A 11 -21.26 21.29 9.79
N GLU A 12 -21.21 21.94 10.97
CA GLU A 12 -20.00 21.97 11.80
C GLU A 12 -19.63 20.58 12.32
N ASN A 13 -20.62 19.73 12.63
CA ASN A 13 -20.35 18.37 13.06
C ASN A 13 -19.80 17.52 11.91
N GLU A 14 -20.41 17.58 10.72
CA GLU A 14 -19.87 16.92 9.53
C GLU A 14 -18.48 17.45 9.16
N ALA A 15 -18.27 18.77 9.21
CA ALA A 15 -16.97 19.37 8.96
C ALA A 15 -15.93 18.87 9.97
N ASN A 16 -16.25 18.80 11.25
CA ASN A 16 -15.37 18.26 12.29
C ASN A 16 -15.12 16.75 12.15
N GLU A 17 -16.09 15.97 11.66
CA GLU A 17 -15.87 14.55 11.34
C GLU A 17 -14.93 14.38 10.14
N ILE A 18 -15.07 15.24 9.12
CA ILE A 18 -14.15 15.31 7.97
C ILE A 18 -12.76 15.76 8.43
N ASP A 19 -12.66 16.74 9.32
CA ASP A 19 -11.39 17.25 9.83
C ASP A 19 -10.68 16.22 10.72
N LYS A 20 -11.42 15.45 11.52
CA LYS A 20 -10.89 14.27 12.23
C LYS A 20 -10.41 13.17 11.28
N LEU A 21 -11.03 13.03 10.11
CA LEU A 21 -10.56 12.15 9.02
C LEU A 21 -9.34 12.72 8.27
N MET A 22 -9.09 14.03 8.34
CA MET A 22 -7.91 14.72 7.78
C MET A 22 -6.73 14.70 8.76
N LEU A 23 -6.98 14.78 10.07
CA LEU A 23 -5.97 14.73 11.13
C LEU A 23 -5.45 13.31 11.40
N ASN A 24 -6.13 12.27 10.92
CA ASN A 24 -5.55 10.94 10.87
C ASN A 24 -4.62 10.87 9.66
N ASP A 25 -3.45 11.48 9.83
CA ASP A 25 -2.24 11.20 9.08
C ASP A 25 -2.10 9.68 9.10
N GLN A 26 -2.63 9.01 8.07
CA GLN A 26 -2.62 7.56 8.00
C GLN A 26 -1.16 7.19 7.82
N GLY A 27 -0.45 7.01 8.93
CA GLY A 27 0.96 6.67 8.91
C GLY A 27 1.17 5.45 8.01
N LEU A 28 2.39 5.24 7.53
CA LEU A 28 2.71 4.18 6.56
C LEU A 28 2.08 2.82 6.88
N ILE A 29 1.94 2.49 8.16
CA ILE A 29 1.28 1.27 8.65
C ILE A 29 -0.24 1.27 8.38
N ALA A 30 -0.91 2.39 8.55
CA ALA A 30 -2.33 2.54 8.24
C ALA A 30 -2.59 2.48 6.73
N MET A 31 -1.73 3.10 5.90
CA MET A 31 -1.79 2.93 4.44
C MET A 31 -1.61 1.47 4.04
N ALA A 32 -0.59 0.79 4.60
CA ALA A 32 -0.34 -0.61 4.34
C ALA A 32 -1.56 -1.47 4.73
N LYS A 33 -2.10 -1.28 5.93
CA LYS A 33 -3.32 -1.96 6.40
C LYS A 33 -4.53 -1.68 5.51
N ALA A 34 -4.66 -0.47 4.98
CA ALA A 34 -5.74 -0.11 4.07
C ALA A 34 -5.61 -0.83 2.73
N SER A 35 -4.40 -1.03 2.20
CA SER A 35 -4.18 -1.81 0.98
C SER A 35 -4.58 -3.29 1.11
N PHE A 36 -4.60 -3.83 2.33
CA PHE A 36 -5.15 -5.17 2.60
C PHE A 36 -6.68 -5.21 2.71
N LYS A 37 -7.34 -4.05 2.86
CA LYS A 37 -8.81 -3.94 2.98
C LYS A 37 -9.40 -3.42 1.66
N GLY A 38 -9.57 -4.32 0.68
CA GLY A 38 -10.20 -4.02 -0.61
C GLY A 38 -10.26 -5.26 -1.52
N GLY A 39 -10.78 -5.09 -2.75
CA GLY A 39 -10.87 -6.19 -3.73
C GLY A 39 -9.51 -6.82 -4.08
N MET A 40 -8.44 -6.04 -4.03
CA MET A 40 -7.05 -6.49 -4.20
C MET A 40 -6.39 -6.98 -2.90
N GLY A 41 -7.07 -6.93 -1.75
CA GLY A 41 -6.49 -7.29 -0.46
C GLY A 41 -6.06 -8.76 -0.36
N ARG A 42 -6.84 -9.67 -0.95
CA ARG A 42 -6.47 -11.10 -1.06
C ARG A 42 -5.24 -11.29 -1.95
N TRP A 43 -5.12 -10.49 -3.00
CA TRP A 43 -3.98 -10.52 -3.92
C TRP A 43 -2.71 -10.01 -3.24
N MET A 44 -2.81 -8.96 -2.43
CA MET A 44 -1.71 -8.44 -1.61
C MET A 44 -1.18 -9.48 -0.62
N ILE A 45 -2.04 -10.32 -0.03
CA ILE A 45 -1.61 -11.42 0.85
C ILE A 45 -0.81 -12.46 0.06
N ILE A 46 -1.31 -12.88 -1.11
CA ILE A 46 -0.61 -13.86 -1.97
C ILE A 46 0.76 -13.32 -2.37
N ILE A 47 0.85 -12.05 -2.79
CA ILE A 47 2.11 -11.42 -3.18
C ILE A 47 3.08 -11.34 -2.00
N ASN A 48 2.62 -11.01 -0.79
CA ASN A 48 3.48 -11.01 0.38
C ASN A 48 4.03 -12.41 0.71
N ILE A 49 3.23 -13.46 0.53
CA ILE A 49 3.70 -14.85 0.67
C ILE A 49 4.79 -15.15 -0.37
N VAL A 50 4.60 -14.74 -1.63
CA VAL A 50 5.61 -14.91 -2.69
C VAL A 50 6.89 -14.14 -2.37
N ILE A 51 6.78 -12.91 -1.83
CA ILE A 51 7.94 -12.12 -1.40
C ILE A 51 8.73 -12.86 -0.30
N ILE A 52 8.06 -13.51 0.65
CA ILE A 52 8.72 -14.30 1.69
C ILE A 52 9.44 -15.51 1.08
N ILE A 53 8.79 -16.23 0.17
CA ILE A 53 9.39 -17.37 -0.53
C ILE A 53 10.64 -16.93 -1.30
N VAL A 54 10.55 -15.84 -2.06
CA VAL A 54 11.69 -15.32 -2.83
C VAL A 54 12.80 -14.83 -1.91
N SER A 55 12.46 -14.30 -0.73
CA SER A 55 13.46 -13.93 0.28
C SER A 55 14.20 -15.15 0.80
N ALA A 56 13.50 -16.26 1.05
CA ALA A 56 14.13 -17.53 1.43
C ALA A 56 15.04 -18.07 0.32
N VAL A 57 14.59 -17.99 -0.94
CA VAL A 57 15.41 -18.36 -2.11
C VAL A 57 16.66 -17.48 -2.20
N MET A 58 16.54 -16.18 -1.99
CA MET A 58 17.68 -15.25 -2.00
C MET A 58 18.70 -15.57 -0.92
N LEU A 59 18.26 -15.94 0.29
CA LEU A 59 19.16 -16.36 1.36
C LEU A 59 19.84 -17.69 1.03
N TRP A 60 19.11 -18.63 0.43
CA TRP A 60 19.64 -19.92 0.00
C TRP A 60 20.68 -19.79 -1.11
N THR A 61 20.40 -19.01 -2.15
CA THR A 61 21.35 -18.76 -3.25
C THR A 61 22.58 -18.01 -2.75
N GLY A 62 22.40 -17.10 -1.78
CA GLY A 62 23.51 -16.44 -1.09
C GLY A 62 24.39 -17.43 -0.35
N TYR A 63 23.80 -18.33 0.43
CA TYR A 63 24.56 -19.38 1.13
C TYR A 63 25.34 -20.27 0.15
N GLN A 64 24.67 -20.77 -0.89
CA GLN A 64 25.28 -21.63 -1.91
C GLN A 64 26.41 -20.93 -2.69
N PHE A 65 26.30 -19.62 -2.90
CA PHE A 65 27.37 -18.83 -3.49
C PHE A 65 28.64 -18.83 -2.63
N PHE A 66 28.50 -18.73 -1.30
CA PHE A 66 29.65 -18.73 -0.39
C PHE A 66 30.25 -20.13 -0.18
N THR A 67 29.47 -21.20 -0.38
CA THR A 67 29.92 -22.59 -0.21
C THR A 67 30.31 -23.29 -1.52
N ALA A 68 30.29 -22.58 -2.66
CA ALA A 68 30.67 -23.17 -3.94
C ALA A 68 32.19 -23.39 -4.02
N ASP A 69 32.61 -24.55 -4.53
CA ASP A 69 34.04 -24.93 -4.66
C ASP A 69 34.58 -24.73 -6.09
N ASN A 70 33.73 -24.35 -7.05
CA ASN A 70 34.10 -24.21 -8.46
C ASN A 70 33.61 -22.88 -9.08
N ILE A 71 34.32 -22.42 -10.11
CA ILE A 71 34.03 -21.15 -10.82
C ILE A 71 32.62 -21.16 -11.44
N GLU A 72 32.20 -22.30 -12.00
CA GLU A 72 30.85 -22.45 -12.55
C GLU A 72 29.78 -22.29 -11.47
N GLY A 73 29.99 -22.86 -10.28
CA GLY A 73 29.10 -22.71 -9.13
C GLY A 73 29.02 -21.26 -8.64
N TYR A 74 30.16 -20.58 -8.50
CA TYR A 74 30.17 -19.15 -8.15
C TYR A 74 29.37 -18.31 -9.15
N THR A 75 29.51 -18.58 -10.44
CA THR A 75 28.81 -17.82 -11.49
C THR A 75 27.31 -18.10 -11.45
N PHE A 76 26.89 -19.37 -11.38
CA PHE A 76 25.49 -19.75 -11.35
C PHE A 76 24.76 -19.21 -10.10
N TRP A 77 25.34 -19.42 -8.91
CA TRP A 77 24.76 -18.95 -7.66
C TRP A 77 24.82 -17.44 -7.53
N GLY A 78 25.88 -16.80 -8.04
CA GLY A 78 26.02 -15.35 -8.06
C GLY A 78 24.97 -14.66 -8.94
N VAL A 79 24.74 -15.17 -10.15
CA VAL A 79 23.68 -14.66 -11.04
C VAL A 79 22.30 -14.91 -10.42
N SER A 80 22.08 -16.09 -9.85
CA SER A 80 20.82 -16.44 -9.17
C SER A 80 20.54 -15.53 -7.98
N LEU A 81 21.58 -15.22 -7.18
CA LEU A 81 21.51 -14.27 -6.07
C LEU A 81 21.12 -12.87 -6.57
N LEU A 82 21.81 -12.34 -7.58
CA LEU A 82 21.50 -11.04 -8.16
C LEU A 82 20.07 -10.97 -8.70
N LEU A 83 19.63 -12.01 -9.40
CA LEU A 83 18.28 -12.08 -9.97
C LEU A 83 17.21 -12.14 -8.88
N SER A 84 17.44 -12.92 -7.83
CA SER A 84 16.54 -12.98 -6.66
C SER A 84 16.49 -11.66 -5.88
N ALA A 85 17.61 -10.95 -5.75
CA ALA A 85 17.68 -9.63 -5.14
C ALA A 85 16.95 -8.57 -5.98
N TYR A 86 17.11 -8.60 -7.31
CA TYR A 86 16.37 -7.73 -8.22
C TYR A 86 14.86 -7.99 -8.14
N ALA A 87 14.46 -9.27 -8.10
CA ALA A 87 13.07 -9.65 -7.93
C ALA A 87 12.49 -9.12 -6.61
N GLN A 88 13.24 -9.15 -5.51
CA GLN A 88 12.84 -8.56 -4.22
C GLN A 88 12.56 -7.06 -4.33
N ILE A 89 13.46 -6.31 -4.98
CA ILE A 89 13.31 -4.87 -5.19
C ILE A 89 12.06 -4.59 -6.03
N ALA A 90 11.90 -5.28 -7.16
CA ALA A 90 10.77 -5.09 -8.06
C ALA A 90 9.43 -5.40 -7.37
N MET A 91 9.34 -6.48 -6.60
CA MET A 91 8.12 -6.84 -5.88
C MET A 91 7.77 -5.81 -4.80
N LYS A 92 8.76 -5.34 -4.01
CA LYS A 92 8.52 -4.27 -3.03
C LYS A 92 8.05 -2.99 -3.70
N GLN A 93 8.68 -2.60 -4.81
CA GLN A 93 8.29 -1.40 -5.57
C GLN A 93 6.84 -1.50 -6.05
N TRP A 94 6.43 -2.66 -6.55
CA TRP A 94 5.06 -2.90 -6.98
C TRP A 94 4.06 -2.77 -5.80
N VAL A 95 4.39 -3.35 -4.64
CA VAL A 95 3.55 -3.23 -3.43
C VAL A 95 3.37 -1.77 -3.00
N TRP A 96 4.45 -0.98 -3.03
CA TRP A 96 4.38 0.47 -2.77
C TRP A 96 3.49 1.21 -3.77
N MET A 97 3.59 0.85 -5.04
CA MET A 97 2.77 1.45 -6.09
C MET A 97 1.28 1.12 -5.91
N GLU A 98 0.94 -0.12 -5.57
CA GLU A 98 -0.44 -0.52 -5.32
C GLU A 98 -1.00 0.16 -4.06
N MET A 99 -0.17 0.34 -3.02
CA MET A 99 -0.55 1.10 -1.83
C MET A 99 -0.85 2.56 -2.16
N ASN A 100 0.01 3.21 -2.95
CA ASN A 100 -0.22 4.58 -3.40
C ASN A 100 -1.48 4.69 -4.26
N ARG A 101 -1.68 3.76 -5.20
CA ARG A 101 -2.88 3.67 -6.04
C ARG A 101 -4.15 3.55 -5.20
N SER A 102 -4.13 2.71 -4.15
CA SER A 102 -5.26 2.57 -3.24
C SER A 102 -5.53 3.83 -2.41
N SER A 103 -4.49 4.57 -2.03
CA SER A 103 -4.64 5.86 -1.32
C SER A 103 -5.27 6.91 -2.22
N LEU A 104 -4.72 7.09 -3.42
CA LEU A 104 -5.21 8.03 -4.42
C LEU A 104 -6.68 7.77 -4.78
N MET A 105 -7.07 6.50 -4.92
CA MET A 105 -8.45 6.14 -5.22
C MET A 105 -9.44 6.59 -4.12
N ARG A 106 -9.02 6.59 -2.86
CA ARG A 106 -9.85 7.07 -1.73
C ARG A 106 -9.93 8.59 -1.70
N GLU A 107 -8.86 9.28 -2.08
CA GLU A 107 -8.85 10.73 -2.19
C GLU A 107 -9.75 11.20 -3.34
N ILE A 108 -9.69 10.55 -4.51
CA ILE A 108 -10.57 10.84 -5.65
C ILE A 108 -12.04 10.69 -5.27
N LYS A 109 -12.42 9.57 -4.64
CA LYS A 109 -13.81 9.37 -4.18
C LYS A 109 -14.27 10.42 -3.17
N ARG A 110 -13.36 10.90 -2.30
CA ARG A 110 -13.68 11.99 -1.37
C ARG A 110 -13.94 13.31 -2.11
N VAL A 111 -13.14 13.60 -3.13
CA VAL A 111 -13.35 14.76 -4.01
C VAL A 111 -14.67 14.64 -4.78
N GLU A 112 -14.98 13.47 -5.34
CA GLU A 112 -16.25 13.21 -6.03
C GLU A 112 -17.45 13.50 -5.11
N LEU A 113 -17.43 12.99 -3.88
CA LEU A 113 -18.50 13.25 -2.90
C LEU A 113 -18.60 14.74 -2.51
N ALA A 114 -17.47 15.44 -2.36
CA ALA A 114 -17.47 16.87 -2.06
C ALA A 114 -18.08 17.69 -3.21
N VAL A 115 -17.75 17.34 -4.46
CA VAL A 115 -18.31 17.97 -5.67
C VAL A 115 -19.80 17.68 -5.80
N GLU A 116 -20.25 16.46 -5.51
CA GLU A 116 -21.67 16.08 -5.53
C GLU A 116 -22.49 16.89 -4.52
N ARG A 117 -21.97 17.08 -3.29
CA ARG A 117 -22.57 17.92 -2.24
C ARG A 117 -22.69 19.38 -2.69
N LEU A 118 -21.61 19.96 -3.21
CA LEU A 118 -21.59 21.33 -3.74
C LEU A 118 -22.59 21.51 -4.91
N SER A 119 -22.67 20.53 -5.80
CA SER A 119 -23.61 20.56 -6.93
C SER A 119 -25.06 20.39 -6.49
N ALA A 120 -25.32 19.69 -5.39
CA ALA A 120 -26.65 19.50 -4.82
C ALA A 120 -27.16 20.74 -4.07
N GLY A 121 -26.33 21.78 -3.90
CA GLY A 121 -26.71 23.03 -3.22
C GLY A 121 -26.84 22.90 -1.71
N ILE A 122 -26.14 21.93 -1.11
CA ILE A 122 -25.95 21.78 0.34
C ILE A 122 -24.57 22.32 0.70
#